data_AF-A0A5E4J3Z2-F1
#
_entry.id   AF-A0A5E4J3Z2-F1
#
_cell.length_a   1.000
_cell.length_b   1.000
_cell.length_c   1.000
_cell.angle_alpha   90.00
_cell.angle_beta   90.00
_cell.angle_gamma   90.00
#
_symmetry.space_group_name_H-M   'P 1'
#
loop_
_entity.id
_entity.type
_entity.pdbx_description
1 polymer ?
#
loop_
_entity_poly.entity_id
_entity_poly.type
_entity_poly.pdbx_seq_one_letter_code
_entity_poly.pdbx_strand_id
1 'polypeptide(L)'
;MVMIAGPLAMTGYFVLFALVHSLLADPRFKSRAGRCMGGIFERWFRLAFVFLAIIMVLPFVYILAFLPGRMIYFIPAPFTWLMAAGQLLAAVALLAALRQTGFAYFLGLGHGGSKAGSSGLVTDGFYCHLRNPLFFFGAFFLWLSPVMT
;
A
#
# COMPACT_ATOMS: atom_id res chain seq x y z
N MET A 1 -8.38 -17.63 26.49
CA MET A 1 -8.30 -18.34 25.18
C MET A 1 -8.19 -17.41 23.97
N VAL A 2 -8.60 -16.13 24.03
CA VAL A 2 -8.53 -15.18 22.89
C VAL A 2 -7.11 -14.69 22.54
N MET A 3 -6.18 -14.67 23.49
CA MET A 3 -4.84 -14.07 23.29
C MET A 3 -3.93 -14.80 22.30
N ILE A 4 -4.15 -16.10 22.03
CA ILE A 4 -3.31 -16.87 21.08
C ILE A 4 -3.85 -16.72 19.64
N ALA A 5 -5.15 -16.41 19.48
CA ALA A 5 -5.80 -16.35 18.18
C ALA A 5 -5.32 -15.16 17.33
N GLY A 6 -5.07 -13.99 17.95
CA GLY A 6 -4.64 -12.78 17.24
C GLY A 6 -3.30 -12.94 16.52
N PRO A 7 -2.20 -13.27 17.24
CA PRO A 7 -0.89 -13.46 16.63
C PRO A 7 -0.87 -14.60 15.60
N LEU A 8 -1.51 -15.74 15.89
CA LEU A 8 -1.57 -16.85 14.94
C LEU A 8 -2.36 -16.50 13.68
N ALA A 9 -3.49 -15.81 13.82
CA ALA A 9 -4.26 -15.31 12.67
C ALA A 9 -3.44 -14.32 11.85
N MET A 10 -2.73 -13.40 12.50
CA MET A 10 -1.84 -12.44 11.86
C MET A 10 -0.70 -13.15 11.10
N THR A 11 -0.04 -14.13 11.70
CA THR A 11 1.04 -14.88 11.06
C THR A 11 0.52 -15.72 9.88
N GLY A 12 -0.57 -16.47 10.07
CA GLY A 12 -1.16 -17.28 9.00
C GLY A 12 -1.63 -16.42 7.83
N TYR A 13 -2.29 -15.29 8.14
CA TYR A 13 -2.72 -14.34 7.13
C TYR A 13 -1.53 -13.67 6.43
N PHE A 14 -0.47 -13.32 7.16
CA PHE A 14 0.74 -12.75 6.57
C PHE A 14 1.42 -13.71 5.58
N VAL A 15 1.51 -15.00 5.91
CA VAL A 15 2.05 -16.01 4.99
C VAL A 15 1.19 -16.10 3.73
N LEU A 16 -0.14 -16.17 3.87
CA LEU A 16 -1.06 -16.19 2.73
C LEU A 16 -0.89 -14.93 1.86
N PHE A 17 -0.90 -13.75 2.50
CA PHE A 17 -0.68 -12.47 1.86
C PHE A 17 0.64 -12.45 1.08
N ALA A 18 1.74 -12.83 1.72
CA ALA A 18 3.07 -12.83 1.11
C ALA A 18 3.12 -13.77 -0.10
N LEU A 19 2.57 -14.98 0.02
CA LEU A 19 2.52 -15.94 -1.09
C LEU A 19 1.72 -15.39 -2.28
N VAL A 20 0.51 -14.89 -2.04
CA VAL A 20 -0.35 -14.34 -3.10
C VAL A 20 0.29 -13.10 -3.72
N HIS A 21 0.78 -12.17 -2.91
CA HIS A 21 1.40 -10.94 -3.39
C HIS A 21 2.67 -11.23 -4.19
N SER A 22 3.57 -12.08 -3.68
CA SER A 22 4.81 -12.45 -4.38
C SER A 22 4.53 -13.18 -5.68
N LEU A 23 3.53 -14.08 -5.71
CA LEU A 23 3.15 -14.78 -6.94
C LEU A 23 2.61 -13.81 -8.00
N LEU A 24 1.73 -12.88 -7.61
CA LEU A 24 1.15 -11.91 -8.55
C LEU A 24 2.15 -10.82 -8.96
N ALA A 25 3.11 -10.50 -8.10
CA ALA A 25 4.19 -9.56 -8.41
C ALA A 25 5.27 -10.17 -9.33
N ASP A 26 5.35 -11.51 -9.45
CA ASP A 26 6.34 -12.19 -10.29
C ASP A 26 6.13 -11.86 -11.78
N PRO A 27 7.14 -11.25 -12.45
CA PRO A 27 7.09 -10.98 -13.88
C PRO A 27 6.86 -12.24 -14.72
N ARG A 28 7.36 -13.41 -14.29
CA ARG A 28 7.19 -14.67 -15.02
C ARG A 28 5.74 -15.13 -15.01
N PHE A 29 5.10 -15.12 -13.84
CA PHE A 29 3.68 -15.42 -13.69
C PHE A 29 2.83 -14.48 -14.55
N LYS A 30 3.08 -13.16 -14.46
CA LYS A 30 2.38 -12.16 -15.27
C LYS A 30 2.57 -12.39 -16.77
N SER A 31 3.79 -12.69 -17.22
CA SER A 31 4.07 -12.95 -18.64
C SER A 31 3.33 -14.19 -19.16
N ARG A 32 3.24 -15.25 -18.35
CA ARG A 32 2.57 -16.50 -18.72
C ARG A 32 1.06 -16.29 -18.79
N ALA A 33 0.48 -15.63 -17.79
CA ALA A 33 -0.93 -15.27 -17.78
C ALA A 33 -1.30 -14.35 -18.95
N GLY A 34 -0.47 -13.35 -19.24
CA GLY A 34 -0.65 -12.45 -20.40
C GLY A 34 -0.65 -13.19 -21.74
N ARG A 35 0.24 -14.16 -21.93
CA ARG A 35 0.25 -15.00 -23.15
C ARG A 35 -1.01 -15.85 -23.30
N CYS A 36 -1.61 -16.31 -22.21
CA CYS A 36 -2.83 -17.14 -22.25
C CYS A 36 -4.11 -16.30 -22.42
N MET A 37 -4.17 -15.11 -21.83
CA MET A 37 -5.39 -14.30 -21.71
C MET A 37 -5.43 -13.07 -22.62
N GLY A 38 -4.33 -12.77 -23.32
CA GLY A 38 -4.23 -11.69 -24.31
C GLY A 38 -4.27 -10.27 -23.73
N GLY A 39 -4.46 -9.28 -24.59
CA GLY A 39 -4.32 -7.85 -24.24
C GLY A 39 -5.33 -7.30 -23.22
N ILE A 40 -6.47 -7.96 -23.01
CA ILE A 40 -7.44 -7.60 -21.96
C ILE A 40 -6.81 -7.78 -20.57
N PHE A 41 -6.07 -8.87 -20.37
CA PHE A 41 -5.37 -9.11 -19.11
C PHE A 41 -4.36 -8.00 -18.83
N GLU A 42 -3.53 -7.63 -19.81
CA GLU A 42 -2.52 -6.58 -19.62
C GLU A 42 -3.12 -5.23 -19.25
N ARG A 43 -4.28 -4.89 -19.81
CA ARG A 43 -4.99 -3.63 -19.52
C ARG A 43 -5.55 -3.58 -18.10
N TRP A 44 -6.21 -4.65 -17.65
CA TRP A 44 -6.93 -4.66 -16.37
C TRP A 44 -6.11 -5.21 -15.21
N PHE A 45 -4.99 -5.88 -15.47
CA PHE A 45 -4.17 -6.51 -14.44
C PHE A 45 -3.72 -5.53 -13.36
N ARG A 46 -3.24 -4.33 -13.73
CA ARG A 46 -2.79 -3.34 -12.74
C ARG A 46 -3.93 -2.89 -11.83
N LEU A 47 -5.11 -2.64 -12.39
CA LEU A 47 -6.29 -2.25 -11.63
C LEU A 47 -6.71 -3.37 -10.67
N ALA A 48 -6.84 -4.60 -11.18
CA ALA A 48 -7.20 -5.77 -10.39
C ALA A 48 -6.19 -6.04 -9.27
N PHE A 49 -4.89 -5.87 -9.55
CA PHE A 49 -3.83 -6.02 -8.57
C PHE A 49 -3.93 -4.99 -7.44
N VAL A 50 -4.20 -3.72 -7.77
CA VAL A 50 -4.39 -2.66 -6.75
C VAL A 50 -5.63 -2.95 -5.89
N PHE A 51 -6.76 -3.33 -6.50
CA PHE A 51 -7.95 -3.69 -5.72
C PHE A 51 -7.71 -4.90 -4.82
N LEU A 52 -7.07 -5.95 -5.34
CA LEU A 52 -6.70 -7.11 -4.55
C LEU A 52 -5.77 -6.72 -3.40
N ALA A 53 -4.80 -5.83 -3.63
CA ALA A 53 -3.92 -5.33 -2.59
C ALA A 53 -4.69 -4.57 -1.50
N ILE A 54 -5.66 -3.72 -1.86
CA ILE A 54 -6.53 -3.03 -0.90
C ILE A 54 -7.34 -4.05 -0.08
N ILE A 55 -7.99 -5.00 -0.75
CA ILE A 55 -8.77 -6.06 -0.09
C ILE A 55 -7.87 -6.85 0.86
N MET A 56 -6.67 -7.21 0.43
CA MET A 56 -5.71 -7.96 1.22
C MET A 56 -5.13 -7.15 2.40
N VAL A 57 -5.19 -5.83 2.38
CA VAL A 57 -4.79 -4.98 3.51
C VAL A 57 -5.91 -4.90 4.57
N LEU A 58 -7.19 -5.05 4.19
CA LEU A 58 -8.32 -4.91 5.13
C LEU A 58 -8.25 -5.83 6.35
N PRO A 59 -7.90 -7.13 6.23
CA PRO A 59 -7.76 -7.98 7.41
C PRO A 59 -6.65 -7.53 8.36
N PHE A 60 -5.53 -6.97 7.85
CA PHE A 60 -4.50 -6.40 8.71
C PHE A 60 -5.03 -5.20 9.50
N VAL A 61 -5.76 -4.29 8.83
CA VAL A 61 -6.39 -3.14 9.50
C VAL A 61 -7.41 -3.62 10.54
N TYR A 62 -8.20 -4.64 10.22
CA TYR A 62 -9.17 -5.21 11.14
C TYR A 62 -8.51 -5.80 12.39
N ILE A 63 -7.46 -6.61 12.23
CA ILE A 63 -6.73 -7.20 13.36
C ILE A 63 -6.13 -6.09 14.23
N LEU A 64 -5.47 -5.10 13.62
CA LEU A 64 -4.84 -3.99 14.35
C LEU A 64 -5.85 -3.10 15.09
N ALA A 65 -7.05 -2.90 14.54
CA ALA A 65 -8.05 -2.01 15.12
C ALA A 65 -8.94 -2.70 16.16
N PHE A 66 -9.29 -3.98 15.96
CA PHE A 66 -10.32 -4.66 16.75
C PHE A 66 -9.80 -5.81 17.60
N LEU A 67 -8.59 -6.32 17.35
CA LEU A 67 -7.94 -7.35 18.15
C LEU A 67 -6.65 -6.81 18.77
N PRO A 68 -6.69 -5.72 19.56
CA PRO A 68 -5.50 -5.18 20.19
C PRO A 68 -4.90 -6.22 21.14
N GLY A 69 -3.59 -6.42 21.00
CA GLY A 69 -2.82 -7.29 21.86
C GLY A 69 -2.40 -6.59 23.16
N ARG A 70 -1.21 -6.94 23.63
CA ARG A 70 -0.60 -6.33 24.81
C ARG A 70 0.07 -5.03 24.39
N MET A 71 -0.31 -3.91 25.01
CA MET A 71 0.38 -2.63 24.83
C MET A 71 1.90 -2.78 24.90
N ILE A 72 2.56 -2.51 23.78
CA ILE A 72 4.02 -2.53 23.64
C ILE A 72 4.57 -1.20 24.13
N TYR A 73 3.96 -0.10 23.67
CA TYR A 73 4.29 1.24 24.12
C TYR A 73 3.10 2.20 23.97
N PHE A 74 3.17 3.27 24.76
CA PHE A 74 2.31 4.44 24.66
C PHE A 74 3.15 5.69 24.92
N ILE A 75 3.03 6.66 24.02
CA ILE A 75 3.74 7.94 24.14
C ILE A 75 2.76 8.97 24.72
N PRO A 76 3.01 9.53 25.92
CA PRO A 76 2.11 10.49 26.55
C PRO A 76 2.20 11.88 25.94
N ALA A 77 1.22 12.73 26.29
CA ALA A 77 1.21 14.13 25.93
C ALA A 77 2.45 14.85 26.53
N PRO A 78 3.00 15.87 25.84
CA PRO A 78 2.50 16.48 24.60
C PRO A 78 2.94 15.77 23.32
N PHE A 79 3.86 14.81 23.39
CA PHE A 79 4.47 14.18 22.20
C PHE A 79 3.49 13.38 21.36
N THR A 80 2.43 12.82 21.96
CA THR A 80 1.31 12.20 21.23
C THR A 80 0.74 13.14 20.16
N TRP A 81 0.57 14.42 20.50
CA TRP A 81 0.01 15.42 19.59
C TRP A 81 0.94 15.74 18.44
N LEU A 82 2.24 15.83 18.71
CA LEU A 82 3.25 16.05 17.68
C LEU A 82 3.31 14.87 16.70
N MET A 83 3.23 13.64 17.21
CA MET A 83 3.20 12.43 16.39
C MET A 83 1.92 12.36 15.55
N ALA A 84 0.75 12.62 16.13
CA ALA A 84 -0.52 12.67 15.41
C ALA A 84 -0.53 13.77 14.32
N ALA A 85 0.03 14.95 14.61
CA ALA A 85 0.20 16.00 13.61
C ALA A 85 1.12 15.55 12.46
N GLY A 86 2.22 14.86 12.78
CA GLY A 86 3.09 14.28 11.77
C GLY A 86 2.43 13.19 10.93
N GLN A 87 1.57 12.35 11.52
CA GLN A 87 0.73 11.39 10.77
C GLN A 87 -0.21 12.13 9.81
N LEU A 88 -0.88 13.19 10.25
CA LEU A 88 -1.77 13.98 9.40
C LEU A 88 -0.99 14.59 8.21
N LEU A 89 0.18 15.18 8.48
CA LEU A 89 1.05 15.72 7.42
C LEU A 89 1.50 14.64 6.44
N ALA A 90 1.88 13.45 6.94
CA ALA A 90 2.26 12.31 6.11
C ALA A 90 1.11 11.84 5.22
N ALA A 91 -0.11 11.76 5.76
CA ALA A 91 -1.30 11.39 5.00
C ALA A 91 -1.60 12.41 3.88
N VAL A 92 -1.52 13.71 4.19
CA VAL A 92 -1.70 14.78 3.19
C VAL A 92 -0.62 14.70 2.11
N ALA A 93 0.65 14.51 2.50
CA ALA A 93 1.76 14.37 1.56
C ALA A 93 1.63 13.13 0.67
N LEU A 94 1.12 12.01 1.21
CA LEU A 94 0.83 10.79 0.46
C LEU A 94 -0.26 11.03 -0.60
N LEU A 95 -1.35 11.72 -0.23
CA LEU A 95 -2.40 12.11 -1.19
C LEU A 95 -1.87 13.06 -2.25
N ALA A 96 -1.02 14.02 -1.88
CA ALA A 96 -0.38 14.94 -2.82
C ALA A 96 0.57 14.21 -3.78
N ALA A 97 1.38 13.27 -3.30
CA ALA A 97 2.25 12.44 -4.13
C ALA A 97 1.45 11.53 -5.08
N LEU A 98 0.31 10.98 -4.62
CA LEU A 98 -0.59 10.18 -5.47
C LEU A 98 -1.22 11.04 -6.58
N ARG A 99 -1.59 12.28 -6.25
CA ARG A 99 -2.07 13.26 -7.24
C ARG A 99 -1.02 13.62 -8.28
N GLN A 100 0.25 13.79 -7.88
CA GLN A 100 1.37 14.04 -8.81
C GLN A 100 1.56 12.90 -9.81
N THR A 101 1.37 11.64 -9.39
CA THR A 101 1.41 10.47 -10.30
C THR A 101 0.17 10.35 -11.18
N GLY A 102 -0.96 10.90 -10.73
CA GLY A 102 -2.27 10.75 -11.37
C GLY A 102 -2.95 9.43 -10.99
N PHE A 103 -4.13 9.51 -10.36
CA PHE A 103 -4.89 8.33 -9.90
C PHE A 103 -5.17 7.32 -11.01
N ALA A 104 -5.59 7.78 -12.19
CA ALA A 104 -5.87 6.89 -13.32
C ALA A 104 -4.60 6.17 -13.81
N TYR A 105 -3.45 6.85 -13.82
CA TYR A 105 -2.18 6.24 -14.21
C TYR A 105 -1.67 5.24 -13.16
N PHE A 106 -1.81 5.59 -11.87
CA PHE A 106 -1.53 4.71 -10.75
C PHE A 106 -2.38 3.42 -10.81
N LEU A 107 -3.68 3.54 -11.09
CA LEU A 107 -4.60 2.41 -11.26
C LEU A 107 -4.38 1.64 -12.58
N GLY A 108 -3.57 2.16 -13.51
CA GLY A 108 -3.33 1.56 -14.83
C GLY A 108 -4.35 1.91 -15.90
N LEU A 109 -5.36 2.69 -15.57
CA LEU A 109 -6.43 3.15 -16.45
C LEU A 109 -6.00 4.28 -17.42
N GLY A 110 -4.88 4.96 -17.15
CA GLY A 110 -4.38 6.07 -17.96
C GLY A 110 -3.90 5.71 -19.37
N HIS A 111 -3.94 4.44 -19.79
CA HIS A 111 -3.45 3.97 -21.10
C HIS A 111 -4.54 3.88 -22.19
N GLY A 112 -5.76 4.34 -21.91
CA GLY A 112 -6.94 4.20 -22.77
C GLY A 112 -6.96 5.03 -24.07
N GLY A 113 -5.82 5.34 -24.69
CA GLY A 113 -5.80 6.07 -25.96
C GLY A 113 -4.43 6.56 -26.45
N SER A 114 -3.42 6.58 -25.58
CA SER A 114 -2.08 7.06 -25.94
C SER A 114 -1.11 5.89 -26.04
N LYS A 115 -0.33 5.84 -27.13
CA LYS A 115 0.67 4.80 -27.40
C LYS A 115 1.49 4.51 -26.14
N ALA A 116 1.63 3.22 -25.80
CA ALA A 116 2.49 2.75 -24.73
C ALA A 116 3.89 3.40 -24.86
N GLY A 117 4.17 4.40 -24.04
CA GLY A 117 5.38 5.23 -24.13
C GLY A 117 5.18 6.74 -23.98
N SER A 118 3.96 7.28 -24.03
CA SER A 118 3.74 8.74 -23.97
C SER A 118 3.53 9.32 -22.56
N SER A 119 3.42 8.49 -21.53
CA SER A 119 3.39 8.99 -20.14
C SER A 119 4.82 9.12 -19.65
N GLY A 120 5.38 10.32 -19.72
CA GLY A 120 6.72 10.61 -19.23
C GLY A 120 6.87 10.29 -17.74
N LEU A 121 8.12 10.04 -17.33
CA LEU A 121 8.47 9.91 -15.92
C LEU A 121 8.12 11.20 -15.19
N VAL A 122 7.36 11.11 -14.09
CA VAL A 122 7.11 12.26 -13.22
C VAL A 122 8.38 12.54 -12.43
N THR A 123 8.99 13.70 -12.67
CA THR A 123 10.26 14.11 -12.03
C THR A 123 10.15 15.39 -11.21
N ASP A 124 8.95 15.96 -11.08
CA ASP A 124 8.72 17.22 -10.34
C ASP A 124 8.17 16.96 -8.93
N GLY A 125 8.08 18.02 -8.11
CA GLY A 125 7.46 17.96 -6.79
C GLY A 125 8.21 17.04 -5.83
N PHE A 126 7.54 16.02 -5.28
CA PHE A 126 8.23 15.07 -4.40
C PHE A 126 9.14 14.10 -5.17
N TYR A 127 8.84 13.87 -6.45
CA TYR A 127 9.55 12.92 -7.29
C TYR A 127 10.93 13.42 -7.76
N CYS A 128 11.24 14.72 -7.61
CA CYS A 128 12.60 15.23 -7.85
C CYS A 128 13.58 14.88 -6.71
N HIS A 129 13.06 14.66 -5.50
CA HIS A 129 13.87 14.37 -4.31
C HIS A 129 13.84 12.89 -3.92
N LEU A 130 12.70 12.21 -4.15
CA LEU A 130 12.45 10.84 -3.72
C LEU A 130 11.99 9.99 -4.90
N ARG A 131 12.59 8.80 -5.06
CA ARG A 131 12.16 7.85 -6.11
C ARG A 131 10.75 7.30 -5.86
N ASN A 132 10.38 7.11 -4.59
CA ASN A 132 9.10 6.52 -4.17
C ASN A 132 8.49 7.31 -2.99
N PRO A 133 7.99 8.53 -3.22
CA PRO A 133 7.43 9.37 -2.16
C PRO A 133 6.20 8.72 -1.48
N LEU A 134 5.39 7.95 -2.22
CA LEU A 134 4.26 7.20 -1.63
C LEU A 134 4.71 6.22 -0.53
N PHE A 135 5.83 5.52 -0.75
CA PHE A 135 6.36 4.55 0.23
C PHE A 135 6.94 5.29 1.43
N PHE A 136 7.66 6.39 1.19
CA PHE A 136 8.24 7.21 2.24
C PHE A 136 7.16 7.75 3.18
N PHE A 137 6.15 8.44 2.65
CA PHE A 137 5.08 9.00 3.48
C PHE A 137 4.21 7.93 4.13
N GLY A 138 3.98 6.79 3.46
CA GLY A 138 3.26 5.65 4.05
C GLY A 138 4.01 5.05 5.24
N ALA A 139 5.33 4.83 5.10
CA ALA A 139 6.16 4.34 6.19
C ALA A 139 6.22 5.34 7.35
N PHE A 140 6.38 6.64 7.06
CA PHE A 140 6.41 7.68 8.07
C PHE A 140 5.09 7.81 8.84
N PHE A 141 3.95 7.68 8.14
CA PHE A 141 2.62 7.62 8.75
C PHE A 141 2.50 6.47 9.77
N LEU A 142 2.98 5.28 9.41
CA LEU A 142 2.95 4.12 10.29
C LEU A 142 3.91 4.28 11.47
N TRP A 143 5.12 4.80 11.24
CA TRP A 143 6.13 4.99 12.28
C TRP A 143 5.75 6.02 13.33
N LEU A 144 4.97 7.03 12.95
CA LEU A 144 4.46 8.03 13.87
C LEU A 144 3.22 7.56 14.64
N SER A 145 2.93 6.26 14.71
CA SER A 145 1.89 5.75 15.61
C SER A 145 2.33 5.95 17.07
N PRO A 146 1.58 6.74 17.87
CA PRO A 146 1.94 7.01 19.26
C PRO A 146 1.58 5.85 20.22
N VAL A 147 0.84 4.86 19.72
CA VAL A 147 0.40 3.69 20.47
C VAL A 147 0.64 2.42 19.65
N MET A 148 1.12 1.36 20.29
CA MET A 148 1.19 0.02 19.72
C MET A 148 0.79 -1.03 20.74
N THR A 149 0.02 -2.01 20.28
CA THR A 149 -0.58 -3.12 21.06
C THR A 149 -0.34 -4.46 20.39
#